data_AF-A0A2S5VPE7-F1
#
_entry.id   AF-A0A2S5VPE7-F1
#
_cell.length_a   1.000
_cell.length_b   1.000
_cell.length_c   1.000
_cell.angle_alpha   90.00
_cell.angle_beta   90.00
_cell.angle_gamma   90.00
#
_symmetry.space_group_name_H-M   'P 1'
#
loop_
_entity.id
_entity.type
_entity.pdbx_description
1 polymer ?
#
loop_
_entity_poly.entity_id
_entity_poly.type
_entity_poly.pdbx_seq_one_letter_code
_entity_poly.pdbx_strand_id
1 'polypeptide(L)'
;MAETDAPTKKNTGTVRLNVNLNADTANALKHIAEERQISVTEAVRRAVAVYDYIDSESRKGRRIQTSNQDREDIREFVMMG
;
A
#
# COMPACT_ATOMS: atom_id res chain seq x y z
N MET A 1 -3.45 18.33 33.35
CA MET A 1 -2.41 18.67 32.35
C MET A 1 -2.97 18.27 31.00
N ALA A 2 -3.24 19.23 30.13
CA ALA A 2 -3.68 18.93 28.76
C ALA A 2 -2.44 18.73 27.90
N GLU A 3 -2.31 17.53 27.34
CA GLU A 3 -1.24 17.17 26.41
C GLU A 3 -1.55 17.83 25.06
N THR A 4 -0.70 18.78 24.67
CA THR A 4 -0.86 19.58 23.46
C THR A 4 -0.58 18.70 22.24
N ASP A 5 -1.64 18.24 21.58
CA ASP A 5 -1.60 17.48 20.33
C ASP A 5 -1.20 18.42 19.17
N ALA A 6 0.11 18.71 19.08
CA ALA A 6 0.64 19.52 17.99
C ALA A 6 0.57 18.72 16.68
N PRO A 7 0.01 19.27 15.59
CA PRO A 7 -0.07 18.54 14.33
C PRO A 7 1.33 18.21 13.85
N THR A 8 1.65 16.91 13.75
CA THR A 8 2.89 16.42 13.18
C THR A 8 2.99 16.93 11.75
N LYS A 9 3.87 17.91 11.54
CA LYS A 9 4.11 18.54 10.23
C LYS A 9 4.49 17.44 9.26
N LYS A 10 3.57 17.02 8.38
CA LYS A 10 3.84 15.99 7.37
C LYS A 10 5.06 16.44 6.58
N ASN A 11 6.14 15.68 6.65
CA ASN A 11 7.36 15.98 5.94
C ASN A 11 7.11 15.73 4.45
N THR A 12 6.84 16.79 3.69
CA THR A 12 6.53 16.74 2.26
C THR A 12 7.80 16.70 1.39
N GLY A 13 8.98 16.56 1.99
CA GLY A 13 10.24 16.47 1.26
C GLY A 13 10.31 15.21 0.40
N THR A 14 10.66 15.37 -0.87
CA THR A 14 10.93 14.23 -1.76
C THR A 14 12.25 13.57 -1.37
N VAL A 15 12.21 12.28 -1.01
CA VAL A 15 13.39 11.46 -0.74
C VAL A 15 13.64 10.54 -1.94
N ARG A 16 14.91 10.35 -2.31
CA ARG A 16 15.30 9.35 -3.33
C ARG A 16 15.44 7.98 -2.66
N LEU A 17 14.71 7.00 -3.17
CA LEU A 17 14.82 5.61 -2.75
C LEU A 17 15.66 4.83 -3.77
N ASN A 18 16.69 4.12 -3.30
CA ASN A 18 17.48 3.20 -4.11
C ASN A 18 17.38 1.80 -3.50
N VAL A 19 16.84 0.84 -4.25
CA VAL A 19 16.54 -0.52 -3.77
C VAL A 19 16.89 -1.52 -4.85
N ASN A 20 17.39 -2.69 -4.42
CA ASN A 20 17.61 -3.82 -5.32
C ASN A 20 16.29 -4.58 -5.48
N LEU A 21 15.86 -4.77 -6.72
CA LEU A 21 14.67 -5.54 -7.08
C LEU A 21 15.06 -6.64 -8.06
N ASN A 22 14.43 -7.80 -7.96
CA ASN A 22 14.52 -8.80 -9.02
C ASN A 22 13.76 -8.31 -10.27
N ALA A 23 14.02 -8.98 -11.40
CA ALA A 23 13.42 -8.60 -12.69
C ALA A 23 11.88 -8.62 -12.64
N ASP A 24 11.30 -9.65 -12.01
CA ASP A 24 9.85 -9.82 -11.95
C ASP A 24 9.17 -8.69 -11.17
N THR A 25 9.74 -8.28 -10.04
CA THR A 25 9.20 -7.18 -9.24
C THR A 25 9.34 -5.84 -9.96
N ALA A 26 10.48 -5.61 -10.63
CA ALA A 26 10.67 -4.42 -11.43
C ALA A 26 9.68 -4.34 -12.60
N ASN A 27 9.40 -5.47 -13.25
CA ASN A 27 8.42 -5.57 -14.34
C ASN A 27 6.99 -5.38 -13.83
N ALA A 28 6.64 -5.96 -12.68
CA ALA A 28 5.33 -5.75 -12.05
C ALA A 28 5.09 -4.26 -11.73
N LEU A 29 6.08 -3.56 -11.18
CA LEU A 29 5.98 -2.12 -10.92
C LEU A 29 5.79 -1.30 -12.19
N LYS A 30 6.53 -1.63 -13.27
CA LYS A 30 6.36 -0.96 -14.57
C LYS A 30 4.97 -1.21 -15.14
N HIS A 31 4.49 -2.45 -15.10
CA HIS A 31 3.17 -2.81 -15.62
C HIS A 31 2.05 -2.05 -14.88
N ILE A 32 2.10 -1.99 -13.54
CA ILE A 32 1.14 -1.22 -12.75
C ILE A 32 1.16 0.27 -13.12
N ALA A 33 2.35 0.83 -13.34
CA ALA A 33 2.51 2.22 -13.72
C ALA A 33 1.91 2.51 -15.10
N GLU A 34 2.15 1.63 -16.08
CA GLU A 34 1.62 1.72 -17.44
C GLU A 34 0.10 1.55 -17.49
N GLU A 35 -0.43 0.48 -16.89
CA GLU A 35 -1.87 0.17 -16.87
C GLU A 35 -2.69 1.32 -16.28
N ARG A 36 -2.15 1.96 -15.24
CA ARG A 36 -2.82 3.05 -14.52
C ARG A 36 -2.43 4.44 -15.04
N GLN A 37 -1.55 4.52 -16.05
CA GLN A 37 -1.04 5.78 -16.61
C GLN A 37 -0.44 6.72 -15.55
N ILE A 38 0.36 6.17 -14.64
CA ILE A 38 1.05 6.91 -13.56
C ILE A 38 2.56 6.72 -13.64
N SER A 39 3.33 7.54 -12.93
CA SER A 39 4.78 7.33 -12.83
C SER A 39 5.10 6.11 -11.95
N VAL A 40 6.27 5.50 -12.16
CA VAL A 40 6.78 4.41 -11.30
C VAL A 40 6.88 4.86 -9.84
N THR A 41 7.26 6.11 -9.58
CA THR A 41 7.29 6.66 -8.23
C THR A 41 5.90 6.69 -7.58
N GLU A 42 4.87 7.05 -8.34
CA GLU A 42 3.49 7.03 -7.85
C GLU A 42 2.97 5.61 -7.65
N ALA A 43 3.33 4.67 -8.54
CA ALA A 43 3.02 3.26 -8.36
C ALA A 43 3.61 2.71 -7.05
N VAL A 44 4.88 3.03 -6.74
CA VAL A 44 5.53 2.66 -5.47
C VAL A 44 4.81 3.30 -4.28
N ARG A 45 4.48 4.60 -4.33
CA ARG A 45 3.74 5.28 -3.24
C ARG A 45 2.41 4.60 -2.95
N ARG A 46 1.64 4.26 -3.99
CA ARG A 46 0.34 3.59 -3.85
C ARG A 46 0.49 2.17 -3.30
N ALA A 47 1.46 1.41 -3.81
CA ALA A 47 1.73 0.06 -3.33
C ALA A 47 2.07 0.05 -1.83
N VAL A 48 2.92 0.98 -1.38
CA VAL A 48 3.27 1.12 0.04
C VAL A 48 2.05 1.53 0.87
N ALA A 49 1.23 2.48 0.41
CA ALA A 49 0.04 2.91 1.14
C ALA A 49 -1.01 1.80 1.28
N VAL A 50 -1.21 0.98 0.23
CA VAL A 50 -2.10 -0.18 0.29
C VAL A 50 -1.58 -1.23 1.25
N TYR A 51 -0.27 -1.54 1.19
CA TYR A 51 0.35 -2.49 2.11
C TYR A 51 0.23 -2.02 3.57
N ASP A 52 0.54 -0.75 3.85
CA ASP A 52 0.41 -0.16 5.19
C ASP A 52 -1.03 -0.25 5.73
N TYR A 53 -2.02 0.07 4.89
CA TYR A 53 -3.42 -0.10 5.26
C TYR A 53 -3.75 -1.57 5.62
N ILE A 54 -3.39 -2.51 4.74
CA ILE A 54 -3.64 -3.94 4.91
C ILE A 54 -3.01 -4.47 6.20
N ASP A 55 -1.72 -4.15 6.43
CA ASP A 55 -0.99 -4.53 7.63
C ASP A 55 -1.61 -3.90 8.89
N SER A 56 -1.97 -2.62 8.84
CA SER A 56 -2.59 -1.93 9.97
C SER A 56 -3.95 -2.52 10.38
N GLU A 57 -4.78 -2.93 9.41
CA GLU A 57 -6.07 -3.55 9.69
C GLU A 57 -5.90 -4.98 10.20
N SER A 58 -4.97 -5.73 9.62
CA SER A 58 -4.63 -7.09 10.07
C SER A 58 -4.13 -7.10 11.52
N ARG A 59 -3.26 -6.15 11.90
CA ARG A 59 -2.77 -6.00 13.28
C ARG A 59 -3.87 -5.62 14.28
N LYS A 60 -4.95 -4.99 13.83
CA LYS A 60 -6.16 -4.72 14.64
C LYS A 60 -7.08 -5.94 14.75
N GLY A 61 -6.69 -7.09 14.20
CA GLY A 61 -7.49 -8.32 14.17
C GLY A 61 -8.66 -8.27 13.19
N ARG A 62 -8.67 -7.31 12.25
CA ARG A 62 -9.70 -7.21 11.21
C ARG A 62 -9.34 -8.10 10.02
N ARG A 63 -10.36 -8.53 9.30
CA ARG A 63 -10.21 -9.35 8.09
C ARG A 63 -10.37 -8.48 6.85
N ILE A 64 -9.50 -8.68 5.88
CA ILE A 64 -9.63 -8.08 4.55
C ILE A 64 -10.18 -9.13 3.61
N GLN A 65 -11.21 -8.77 2.86
CA GLN A 65 -11.91 -9.68 1.96
C GLN A 65 -12.05 -9.07 0.58
N THR A 66 -11.97 -9.93 -0.43
CA THR A 66 -12.39 -9.63 -1.79
C THR A 66 -13.72 -10.34 -2.07
N SER A 67 -14.57 -9.71 -2.85
CA SER A 67 -15.83 -10.29 -3.33
C SER A 67 -16.08 -9.84 -4.76
N ASN A 68 -16.93 -10.56 -5.47
CA ASN A 68 -17.49 -10.05 -6.72
C ASN A 68 -18.47 -8.91 -6.44
N GLN A 69 -18.92 -8.23 -7.49
CA GLN A 69 -19.77 -7.04 -7.39
C GLN A 69 -21.08 -7.30 -6.62
N ASP A 70 -21.63 -8.50 -6.76
CA ASP A 70 -22.87 -8.94 -6.10
C ASP A 70 -22.65 -9.44 -4.66
N ARG A 71 -21.44 -9.30 -4.12
CA ARG A 71 -21.00 -9.81 -2.81
C ARG A 71 -21.05 -11.34 -2.66
N GLU A 72 -21.07 -12.04 -3.78
CA GLU A 72 -20.82 -13.48 -3.84
C GLU A 72 -19.30 -13.76 -3.93
N ASP A 73 -18.91 -15.01 -3.69
CA ASP A 73 -17.50 -15.49 -3.71
C ASP A 73 -16.54 -14.72 -2.79
N ILE A 74 -16.93 -14.58 -1.52
CA ILE A 74 -16.11 -13.89 -0.51
C ILE A 74 -14.84 -14.70 -0.23
N ARG A 75 -13.68 -14.10 -0.50
CA ARG A 75 -12.36 -14.65 -0.22
C ARG A 75 -11.62 -13.79 0.79
N GLU A 76 -11.06 -14.42 1.81
CA GLU A 76 -10.26 -13.73 2.81
C GLU A 76 -8.80 -13.62 2.34
N PHE A 77 -8.26 -12.40 2.44
CA PHE A 77 -6.87 -12.15 2.18
C PHE A 77 -6.05 -12.48 3.43
N VAL A 78 -5.28 -13.57 3.36
CA VAL A 78 -4.43 -14.04 4.46
C VAL A 78 -2.99 -13.61 4.19
N MET A 79 -2.49 -12.70 5.01
CA MET A 79 -1.08 -12.33 5.04
C MET A 79 -0.32 -13.39 5.84
N MET A 80 0.59 -14.12 5.20
CA MET A 80 1.56 -14.94 5.94
C MET A 80 2.66 -14.01 6.46
N GLY A 81 2.66 -13.79 7.78
CA GLY A 81 3.75 -13.14 8.51
C GLY A 81 4.78 -14.15 8.98
#